data_AF-A0A5N9F3E6-F1
#
_entry.id   AF-A0A5N9F3E6-F1
#
_cell.length_a   1.000
_cell.length_b   1.000
_cell.length_c   1.000
_cell.angle_alpha   90.00
_cell.angle_beta   90.00
_cell.angle_gamma   90.00
#
_symmetry.space_group_name_H-M   'P 1'
#
loop_
_entity.id
_entity.type
_entity.pdbx_description
1 polymer ?
#
loop_
_entity_poly.entity_id
_entity_poly.type
_entity_poly.pdbx_seq_one_letter_code
_entity_poly.pdbx_strand_id
1 'polypeptide(L)' 'MATVQDLPQIRGVKNIPVEEFYSSGHRTCQGCESALVMRLMIKAAGQRTIVLGSTGCMYVANTTYY' A
#
# COMPACT_ATOMS: atom_id res chain seq x y z
N MET A 1 12.19 -17.28 15.69
CA MET A 1 11.07 -16.59 16.36
C MET A 1 10.81 -15.31 15.57
N ALA A 2 9.68 -15.21 14.87
CA ALA A 2 9.41 -14.01 14.07
C ALA A 2 9.21 -12.83 15.03
N THR A 3 10.11 -11.85 14.97
CA THR A 3 9.97 -10.59 15.72
C THR A 3 8.70 -9.90 15.25
N VAL A 4 7.78 -9.60 16.16
CA VAL A 4 6.54 -8.87 15.84
C VAL A 4 6.93 -7.40 15.56
N GLN A 5 6.34 -6.77 14.54
CA GLN A 5 6.52 -5.33 14.28
C GLN A 5 5.56 -4.53 15.16
N ASP A 6 6.06 -3.53 15.90
CA ASP A 6 5.23 -2.58 16.64
C ASP A 6 4.63 -1.53 15.68
N LEU A 7 3.29 -1.44 15.67
CA LEU A 7 2.52 -0.51 14.84
C LEU A 7 1.67 0.41 15.74
N PRO A 8 2.18 1.59 16.14
CA PRO A 8 1.42 2.52 16.96
C PRO A 8 0.26 3.13 16.19
N GLN A 9 -0.83 3.45 16.90
CA GLN A 9 -1.99 4.09 16.29
C GLN A 9 -1.64 5.49 15.76
N ILE A 10 -1.93 5.73 14.48
CA ILE A 10 -1.73 7.04 13.84
C ILE A 10 -2.85 7.98 14.26
N ARG A 11 -2.52 8.98 15.09
CA ARG A 11 -3.48 9.99 15.56
C ARG A 11 -3.45 11.23 14.67
N GLY A 12 -4.17 11.16 13.55
CA GLY A 12 -4.39 12.29 12.64
C GLY A 12 -3.34 12.44 11.54
N VAL A 13 -3.67 13.29 10.56
CA VAL A 13 -2.95 13.39 9.27
C VAL A 13 -1.50 13.87 9.43
N LYS A 14 -1.22 14.73 10.41
CA LYS A 14 0.11 15.27 10.66
C LYS A 14 1.11 14.23 11.18
N ASN A 15 0.61 13.13 11.74
CA ASN A 15 1.42 12.06 12.33
C ASN A 15 1.57 10.85 11.40
N ILE A 16 1.15 10.98 10.13
CA ILE A 16 1.28 9.91 9.14
C ILE A 16 2.76 9.79 8.73
N PRO A 17 3.33 8.57 8.65
CA PRO A 17 4.69 8.38 8.18
C PRO A 17 4.85 8.83 6.72
N VAL A 18 5.97 9.49 6.42
CA VAL A 18 6.27 10.01 5.07
C VAL A 18 6.60 8.88 4.09
N GLU A 19 7.17 7.78 4.58
CA GLU A 19 7.55 6.63 3.77
C GLU A 19 6.35 5.97 3.09
N GLU A 20 6.51 5.60 1.82
CA GLU A 20 5.50 4.95 0.99
C GLU A 20 5.98 3.56 0.57
N PHE A 21 5.15 2.53 0.83
CA PHE A 21 5.42 1.16 0.38
C PHE A 21 4.62 0.78 -0.87
N TYR A 22 3.86 1.73 -1.42
CA TYR A 22 3.23 1.68 -2.74
C TYR A 22 3.85 2.81 -3.55
N SER A 23 4.85 2.47 -4.36
CA SER A 23 5.67 3.43 -5.13
C SER A 23 4.88 4.10 -6.25
N SER A 24 5.44 5.05 -7.00
CA SER A 24 4.78 5.57 -8.20
C SER A 24 5.07 4.67 -9.41
N GLY A 25 4.07 4.43 -10.27
CA GLY A 25 4.27 3.72 -11.54
C GLY A 25 3.30 2.56 -11.73
N HIS A 26 2.01 2.86 -11.83
CA HIS A 26 0.97 1.86 -12.03
C HIS A 26 -0.02 2.32 -13.07
N ARG A 27 -0.57 1.39 -13.84
CA ARG A 27 -1.55 1.65 -14.89
C ARG A 27 -2.97 1.72 -14.33
N THR A 28 -3.15 2.55 -13.30
CA THR A 28 -4.46 2.79 -12.66
C THR A 28 -5.17 3.97 -13.32
N CYS A 29 -6.50 4.00 -13.25
CA CYS A 29 -7.29 5.11 -13.77
C CYS A 29 -6.97 6.42 -13.02
N GLN A 30 -7.21 7.57 -13.65
CA GLN A 30 -7.13 8.86 -12.96
C GLN A 30 -8.18 8.89 -11.84
N GLY A 31 -7.73 9.20 -10.61
CA GLY A 31 -8.61 9.16 -9.44
C GLY A 31 -9.02 7.75 -8.99
N CYS A 32 -8.24 6.72 -9.32
CA CYS A 32 -8.52 5.34 -8.90
C CYS A 32 -8.54 5.23 -7.37
N GLU A 33 -9.74 5.03 -6.82
CA GLU A 33 -9.99 4.87 -5.38
C GLU A 33 -9.26 3.65 -4.81
N SER A 34 -9.30 2.50 -5.48
CA SER A 34 -8.63 1.29 -5.02
C SER A 34 -7.10 1.46 -4.94
N ALA A 35 -6.49 2.28 -5.80
CA ALA A 35 -5.06 2.58 -5.73
C ALA A 35 -4.72 3.45 -4.51
N LEU A 36 -5.58 4.43 -4.19
CA LEU A 36 -5.45 5.24 -2.97
C LEU A 36 -5.59 4.38 -1.71
N VAL A 37 -6.57 3.47 -1.69
CA VAL A 37 -6.77 2.55 -0.56
C VAL A 37 -5.57 1.61 -0.41
N MET A 38 -5.04 1.07 -1.51
CA MET A 38 -3.86 0.20 -1.46
C MET A 38 -2.62 0.93 -0.91
N ARG A 39 -2.42 2.19 -1.30
CA ARG A 39 -1.37 3.06 -0.76
C ARG A 39 -1.51 3.24 0.76
N LEU A 40 -2.70 3.59 1.24
CA LEU A 40 -2.95 3.80 2.67
C LEU A 40 -2.85 2.51 3.47
N MET A 41 -3.36 1.41 2.91
CA MET A 41 -3.32 0.08 3.53
C MET A 41 -1.88 -0.38 3.75
N ILE A 42 -1.04 -0.34 2.72
CA ILE A 42 0.35 -0.80 2.87
C ILE A 42 1.18 0.14 3.76
N LYS A 43 0.87 1.45 3.73
CA LYS A 43 1.49 2.43 4.64
C LYS A 43 1.18 2.11 6.10
N ALA A 44 -0.06 1.73 6.41
CA ALA A 44 -0.46 1.33 7.76
C ALA A 44 0.14 -0.02 8.17
N ALA A 45 0.30 -0.95 7.22
CA ALA A 45 0.87 -2.27 7.48
C ALA A 45 2.39 -2.21 7.73
N GLY A 46 3.10 -1.29 7.07
CA GLY A 46 4.52 -1.06 7.28
C GLY A 46 5.44 -2.03 6.53
N GLN A 47 6.75 -1.90 6.77
CA GLN A 47 7.79 -2.52 5.94
C GLN A 47 7.80 -4.05 5.97
N ARG A 48 7.42 -4.70 7.09
CA ARG A 48 7.43 -6.17 7.22
C ARG A 48 6.08 -6.78 6.88
N THR A 49 5.55 -6.41 5.72
CA THR A 49 4.24 -6.88 5.21
C THR A 49 4.40 -7.70 3.94
N ILE A 50 3.73 -8.84 3.87
CA ILE A 50 3.59 -9.64 2.64
C ILE A 50 2.19 -9.39 2.07
N VAL A 51 2.11 -8.90 0.84
CA VAL A 51 0.85 -8.65 0.13
C VAL A 51 0.57 -9.79 -0.84
N LEU A 52 -0.62 -10.40 -0.72
CA LEU A 52 -1.11 -11.40 -1.66
C LEU A 52 -2.20 -10.76 -2.51
N GLY A 53 -1.93 -10.57 -3.81
CA GLY A 53 -2.86 -9.99 -4.76
C GLY A 53 -3.62 -11.06 -5.54
N SER A 54 -4.91 -11.24 -5.25
CA SER A 54 -5.79 -12.07 -6.10
C SER A 54 -6.00 -11.41 -7.46
N THR A 55 -6.27 -12.21 -8.49
CA THR A 55 -6.56 -11.71 -9.84
C THR A 55 -7.70 -10.69 -9.81
N GLY A 56 -7.44 -9.47 -10.31
CA GLY A 56 -8.38 -8.36 -10.30
C GLY A 56 -7.72 -7.06 -10.76
N CYS A 57 -8.45 -5.94 -10.69
CA CYS A 57 -7.93 -4.63 -11.15
C CYS A 57 -6.62 -4.24 -10.47
N MET A 58 -6.52 -4.41 -9.14
CA MET A 58 -5.28 -4.10 -8.39
C MET A 58 -4.13 -5.08 -8.65
N TYR A 59 -4.39 -6.26 -9.20
CA TYR A 59 -3.33 -7.11 -9.70
C TYR A 59 -2.85 -6.60 -11.07
N VAL A 60 -3.75 -6.58 -12.05
CA VAL A 60 -3.42 -6.22 -13.45
C VAL A 60 -2.83 -4.82 -13.55
N ALA A 61 -3.48 -3.80 -12.97
CA ALA A 61 -3.05 -2.41 -13.11
C ALA A 61 -1.68 -2.13 -12.45
N ASN A 62 -1.32 -2.87 -11.40
CA ASN A 62 -0.07 -2.66 -10.66
C ASN A 62 1.09 -3.47 -11.21
N THR A 63 0.84 -4.64 -11.82
CA THR A 63 1.90 -5.54 -12.30
C THR A 63 2.01 -5.63 -13.82
N THR A 64 1.21 -4.86 -14.56
CA THR A 64 1.34 -4.81 -16.03
C THR A 64 2.61 -4.03 -16.38
N TYR A 65 3.59 -4.74 -16.93
CA TYR A 65 4.76 -4.17 -17.58
C TYR A 65 4.48 -4.11 -19.09
N TYR A 66 4.49 -2.91 -19.64
CA TYR A 66 4.75 -2.65 -21.06
C TYR A 66 5.95 -1.72 -21.12
#